data_AF-K1TV55-F1
#
_entry.id   AF-K1TV55-F1
#
_cell.length_a   1.000
_cell.length_b   1.000
_cell.length_c   1.000
_cell.angle_alpha   90.00
_cell.angle_beta   90.00
_cell.angle_gamma   90.00
#
_symmetry.space_group_name_H-M   'P 1'
#
loop_
_entity.id
_entity.type
_entity.pdbx_description
1 polymer ?
#
loop_
_entity_poly.entity_id
_entity_poly.type
_entity_poly.pdbx_seq_one_letter_code
_entity_poly.pdbx_strand_id
1 'polypeptide(L)'
;MINLLFSGNEKVFDGALSELISITNKTKEPITCYILTMDVSRIKKEYTAINDEQVAFLNKVVQSKNKENEVIKIDVTNLYEKEFGKGKNENAYCTPYTLLRLFADLIEELPN
;
A
#
# COMPACT_ATOMS: atom_id res chain seq x y z
N MET A 1 14.07 11.72 7.99
CA MET A 1 12.84 10.90 7.84
C MET A 1 12.43 10.84 6.38
N ILE A 2 12.15 9.66 5.85
CA ILE A 2 11.77 9.42 4.44
C ILE A 2 10.38 8.80 4.39
N ASN A 3 9.48 9.39 3.60
CA ASN A 3 8.13 8.86 3.40
C ASN A 3 8.07 8.07 2.08
N LEU A 4 7.52 6.86 2.13
CA LEU A 4 7.34 5.98 0.99
C LEU A 4 5.84 5.71 0.79
N LEU A 5 5.39 5.68 -0.46
CA LEU A 5 4.02 5.32 -0.82
C LEU A 5 4.03 4.09 -1.72
N PHE A 6 3.52 2.97 -1.20
CA PHE A 6 3.23 1.78 -1.97
C PHE A 6 1.74 1.69 -2.26
N SER A 7 1.39 0.93 -3.29
CA SER A 7 0.00 0.71 -3.68
C SER A 7 -0.16 -0.70 -4.21
N GLY A 8 -1.11 -1.45 -3.67
CA GLY A 8 -1.30 -2.84 -4.09
C GLY A 8 -2.28 -3.63 -3.25
N ASN A 9 -2.34 -4.92 -3.57
CA ASN A 9 -3.23 -5.92 -2.98
C ASN A 9 -2.42 -6.96 -2.19
N GLU A 10 -3.05 -8.02 -1.67
CA GLU A 10 -2.32 -9.06 -0.91
C GLU A 10 -1.10 -9.66 -1.64
N LYS A 11 -1.13 -9.67 -2.98
CA LYS A 11 -0.11 -10.33 -3.81
C LYS A 11 1.17 -9.50 -3.97
N VAL A 12 1.18 -8.23 -3.58
CA VAL A 12 2.38 -7.39 -3.69
C VAL A 12 3.35 -7.57 -2.52
N PHE A 13 3.00 -8.40 -1.53
CA PHE A 13 3.75 -8.56 -0.29
C PHE A 13 5.24 -8.89 -0.50
N ASP A 14 5.58 -9.88 -1.33
CA ASP A 14 6.98 -10.28 -1.55
C ASP A 14 7.81 -9.14 -2.18
N GLY A 15 7.18 -8.36 -3.05
CA GLY A 15 7.78 -7.17 -3.65
C GLY A 15 8.03 -6.08 -2.60
N ALA A 16 7.00 -5.75 -1.80
CA ALA A 16 7.10 -4.77 -0.74
C ALA A 16 8.17 -5.15 0.30
N LEU A 17 8.23 -6.43 0.68
CA LEU A 17 9.25 -6.95 1.60
C LEU A 17 10.66 -6.77 1.04
N SER A 18 10.88 -7.19 -0.20
CA SER A 18 12.19 -7.11 -0.86
C SER A 18 12.65 -5.66 -1.01
N GLU A 19 11.74 -4.76 -1.39
CA GLU A 19 12.02 -3.35 -1.56
C GLU A 19 12.34 -2.65 -0.22
N LEU A 20 11.53 -2.89 0.82
CA LEU A 20 11.78 -2.32 2.16
C LEU A 20 13.10 -2.80 2.75
N ILE A 21 13.47 -4.08 2.58
CA ILE A 21 14.78 -4.60 3.00
C ILE A 21 15.90 -3.87 2.24
N SER A 22 15.74 -3.69 0.93
CA SER A 22 16.73 -2.99 0.11
C SER A 22 16.92 -1.55 0.59
N ILE A 23 15.82 -0.79 0.76
CA ILE A 23 15.84 0.61 1.20
C ILE A 23 16.46 0.74 2.59
N THR A 24 15.99 -0.03 3.57
CA THR A 24 16.48 0.06 4.96
C THR A 24 17.93 -0.37 5.13
N ASN A 25 18.49 -1.14 4.19
CA ASN A 25 19.93 -1.44 4.18
C ASN A 25 20.79 -0.32 3.56
N LYS A 26 20.18 0.66 2.88
CA LYS A 26 20.88 1.74 2.16
C LYS A 26 20.79 3.11 2.86
N THR A 27 19.91 3.26 3.84
CA THR A 27 19.77 4.49 4.62
C THR A 27 19.69 4.20 6.11
N LYS A 28 20.14 5.15 6.94
CA LYS A 28 19.95 5.14 8.39
C LYS A 28 18.79 6.04 8.83
N GLU A 29 18.32 6.91 7.94
CA GLU A 29 17.16 7.77 8.20
C GLU A 29 15.92 6.92 8.49
N PRO A 30 15.08 7.31 9.47
CA PRO A 30 13.83 6.61 9.72
C PRO A 30 12.91 6.70 8.50
N ILE A 31 12.19 5.62 8.21
CA ILE A 31 11.23 5.54 7.11
C ILE A 31 9.80 5.35 7.61
N THR A 32 8.85 5.97 6.95
CA THR A 32 7.43 5.64 7.09
C THR A 32 6.91 5.18 5.73
N CYS A 33 6.47 3.93 5.65
CA CYS A 33 5.91 3.35 4.43
C CYS A 33 4.39 3.27 4.54
N TYR A 34 3.70 4.07 3.73
CA TYR A 34 2.25 4.02 3.58
C TYR A 34 1.89 3.03 2.48
N ILE A 35 1.00 2.09 2.75
CA ILE A 35 0.49 1.12 1.77
C ILE A 35 -0.98 1.41 1.52
N LEU A 36 -1.28 2.02 0.37
CA LEU A 36 -2.65 2.12 -0.10
C LEU A 36 -3.11 0.76 -0.60
N THR A 37 -4.24 0.30 -0.08
CA THR A 37 -4.82 -0.99 -0.45
C THR A 37 -6.33 -0.91 -0.57
N MET A 38 -6.94 -1.92 -1.18
CA MET A 38 -8.38 -2.03 -1.25
C MET A 38 -8.84 -3.47 -1.47
N ASP A 39 -10.07 -3.75 -1.09
CA ASP A 39 -10.79 -4.97 -1.47
C ASP A 39 -11.80 -4.66 -2.57
N VAL A 40 -11.55 -5.21 -3.76
CA VAL A 40 -12.50 -5.19 -4.88
C VAL A 40 -12.79 -6.60 -5.35
N SER A 41 -12.93 -7.52 -4.38
CA SER A 41 -13.20 -8.94 -4.61
C SER A 41 -14.49 -9.18 -5.43
N ARG A 42 -15.39 -8.20 -5.47
CA ARG A 42 -16.58 -8.17 -6.36
C ARG A 42 -16.24 -8.21 -7.85
N ILE A 43 -15.06 -7.72 -8.25
CA ILE A 43 -14.56 -7.77 -9.64
C ILE A 43 -13.91 -9.13 -9.89
N LYS A 44 -12.97 -9.50 -9.01
CA LYS A 44 -12.27 -10.79 -9.04
C LYS A 44 -11.97 -11.21 -7.61
N LYS A 45 -12.31 -12.45 -7.22
CA LYS A 45 -12.12 -12.95 -5.84
C LYS A 45 -10.71 -12.79 -5.27
N GLU A 46 -9.70 -12.73 -6.12
CA GLU A 46 -8.29 -12.56 -5.75
C GLU A 46 -7.87 -11.10 -5.52
N TYR A 47 -8.78 -10.15 -5.73
CA TYR A 47 -8.55 -8.72 -5.53
C TYR A 47 -8.95 -8.32 -4.12
N THR A 48 -8.18 -8.85 -3.17
CA THR A 48 -8.29 -8.58 -1.74
C THR A 48 -7.18 -7.62 -1.30
N ALA A 49 -7.48 -6.82 -0.28
CA ALA A 49 -6.50 -5.91 0.32
C ALA A 49 -5.28 -6.66 0.86
N ILE A 50 -4.14 -5.97 0.99
CA ILE A 50 -3.05 -6.48 1.84
C ILE A 50 -3.60 -6.65 3.26
N ASN A 51 -3.34 -7.82 3.85
CA ASN A 51 -3.91 -8.15 5.15
C ASN A 51 -3.05 -7.59 6.30
N ASP A 52 -3.62 -7.54 7.49
CA ASP A 52 -2.96 -6.94 8.66
C ASP A 52 -1.77 -7.77 9.14
N GLU A 53 -1.78 -9.10 8.92
CA GLU A 53 -0.65 -9.98 9.27
C GLU A 53 0.56 -9.69 8.38
N GLN A 54 0.35 -9.48 7.08
CA GLN A 54 1.37 -9.06 6.13
C GLN A 54 1.96 -7.70 6.52
N VAL A 55 1.11 -6.72 6.84
CA VAL A 55 1.55 -5.37 7.26
C VAL A 55 2.32 -5.44 8.58
N ALA A 56 1.83 -6.18 9.57
CA ALA A 56 2.52 -6.38 10.84
C ALA A 56 3.89 -7.04 10.66
N PHE A 57 4.00 -7.99 9.72
CA PHE A 57 5.27 -8.62 9.37
C PHE A 57 6.23 -7.60 8.75
N LEU A 58 5.79 -6.82 7.75
CA LEU A 58 6.61 -5.78 7.13
C LEU A 58 7.07 -4.75 8.18
N ASN A 59 6.17 -4.33 9.08
CA ASN A 59 6.47 -3.40 10.15
C ASN A 59 7.57 -3.94 11.08
N LYS A 60 7.46 -5.21 11.50
CA LYS A 60 8.49 -5.88 12.30
C LYS A 60 9.84 -5.92 11.59
N VAL A 61 9.85 -6.18 10.28
CA VAL A 61 11.07 -6.22 9.46
C VAL A 61 11.76 -4.85 9.44
N VAL A 62 11.05 -3.77 9.12
CA VAL A 62 11.65 -2.43 9.07
C VAL A 62 12.07 -1.95 10.47
N GLN A 63 11.29 -2.27 11.51
CA GLN A 63 11.60 -1.92 12.91
C GLN A 63 12.79 -2.69 13.49
N SER A 64 13.18 -3.81 12.87
CA SER A 64 14.41 -4.52 13.23
C SER A 64 15.67 -3.75 12.82
N LYS A 65 15.55 -2.84 11.83
CA LYS A 65 16.65 -2.02 11.32
C LYS A 65 16.74 -0.67 12.01
N ASN A 66 15.60 -0.03 12.24
CA ASN A 66 15.48 1.20 13.03
C ASN A 66 14.10 1.20 13.70
N LYS A 67 14.05 1.40 15.04
CA LYS A 67 12.81 1.35 15.82
C LYS A 67 11.81 2.47 15.49
N GLU A 68 12.29 3.55 14.87
CA GLU A 68 11.45 4.65 14.38
C GLU A 68 10.86 4.37 12.99
N ASN A 69 11.23 3.26 12.35
CA ASN A 69 10.60 2.88 11.09
C ASN A 69 9.15 2.41 11.32
N GLU A 70 8.30 2.67 10.34
CA GLU A 70 6.89 2.31 10.42
C GLU A 70 6.32 1.89 9.05
N VAL A 71 5.37 0.96 9.08
CA VAL A 71 4.53 0.61 7.93
C VAL A 71 3.07 0.83 8.31
N ILE A 72 2.38 1.68 7.55
CA ILE A 72 0.99 2.10 7.78
C ILE A 72 0.13 1.61 6.62
N LYS A 73 -0.92 0.85 6.93
CA LYS A 73 -1.93 0.43 5.94
C LYS A 73 -3.03 1.46 5.87
N ILE A 74 -3.41 1.86 4.67
CA ILE A 74 -4.56 2.73 4.42
C ILE A 74 -5.50 2.00 3.46
N ASP A 75 -6.66 1.61 3.97
CA ASP A 75 -7.70 0.98 3.18
C ASP A 75 -8.55 2.06 2.50
N VAL A 76 -8.41 2.16 1.18
CA VAL A 76 -9.10 3.14 0.35
C VAL A 76 -10.26 2.52 -0.43
N THR A 77 -10.78 1.35 -0.01
CA THR A 77 -11.88 0.65 -0.70
C THR A 77 -13.09 1.56 -0.91
N ASN A 78 -13.55 2.24 0.13
CA ASN A 78 -14.73 3.11 0.03
C ASN A 78 -14.49 4.31 -0.90
N LEU A 79 -13.27 4.87 -0.88
CA LEU A 79 -12.89 5.97 -1.76
C LEU A 79 -12.82 5.51 -3.22
N TYR A 80 -12.24 4.34 -3.46
CA TYR A 80 -12.22 3.71 -4.78
C TYR A 80 -13.63 3.49 -5.33
N GLU A 81 -14.52 2.88 -4.53
CA GLU A 81 -15.90 2.63 -4.94
C GLU A 81 -16.67 3.91 -5.27
N LYS A 82 -16.41 4.99 -4.53
CA LYS A 82 -17.03 6.29 -4.75
C LYS A 82 -16.57 6.97 -6.04
N GLU A 83 -15.27 6.99 -6.31
CA GLU A 83 -14.68 7.77 -7.40
C GLU A 83 -14.54 6.98 -8.70
N PHE A 84 -14.25 5.67 -8.62
CA PHE A 84 -13.95 4.81 -9.77
C PHE A 84 -14.83 3.57 -9.89
N GLY A 85 -15.53 3.19 -8.81
CA GLY A 85 -16.36 2.00 -8.75
C GLY A 85 -17.38 1.94 -9.88
N LYS A 86 -17.47 0.79 -10.55
CA LYS A 86 -18.39 0.54 -11.69
C LYS A 86 -18.17 1.46 -12.88
N GLY A 87 -17.05 2.19 -12.93
CA GLY A 87 -16.66 3.01 -14.06
C GLY A 87 -16.21 2.16 -15.26
N LYS A 88 -16.14 2.79 -16.44
CA LYS A 88 -15.71 2.12 -17.69
C LYS A 88 -14.30 1.52 -17.61
N ASN A 89 -13.43 2.11 -16.78
CA ASN A 89 -12.03 1.72 -16.64
C ASN A 89 -11.82 0.57 -15.65
N GLU A 90 -12.85 0.15 -14.91
CA GLU A 90 -12.75 -0.90 -13.90
C GLU A 90 -12.43 -2.28 -14.50
N ASN A 91 -12.82 -2.49 -15.76
CA ASN A 91 -12.55 -3.70 -16.54
C ASN A 91 -11.48 -3.48 -17.62
N ALA A 92 -10.65 -2.43 -17.47
CA ALA A 92 -9.53 -2.19 -18.38
C ALA A 92 -8.44 -3.27 -18.22
N TYR A 93 -7.45 -3.23 -19.10
CA TYR A 93 -6.34 -4.21 -19.11
C TYR A 93 -5.53 -4.25 -17.79
N CYS A 94 -5.44 -3.12 -17.09
CA CYS A 94 -4.68 -2.99 -15.85
C CYS A 94 -5.51 -3.37 -14.62
N THR A 95 -4.85 -3.83 -13.55
CA THR A 95 -5.55 -4.03 -12.29
C THR A 95 -6.02 -2.69 -11.71
N PRO A 96 -7.21 -2.65 -11.07
CA PRO A 96 -7.72 -1.46 -10.39
C PRO A 96 -6.73 -0.82 -9.40
N TYR A 97 -5.85 -1.64 -8.79
CA TYR A 97 -4.81 -1.21 -7.86
C TYR A 97 -3.79 -0.22 -8.44
N THR A 98 -3.66 -0.16 -9.76
CA THR A 98 -2.78 0.83 -10.42
C THR A 98 -3.25 2.27 -10.22
N LEU A 99 -4.54 2.47 -9.91
CA LEU A 99 -5.18 3.77 -9.74
C LEU A 99 -5.05 4.34 -8.32
N LEU A 100 -4.65 3.54 -7.32
CA LEU A 100 -4.69 3.98 -5.92
C LEU A 100 -3.83 5.21 -5.64
N ARG A 101 -2.70 5.37 -6.35
CA ARG A 101 -1.82 6.54 -6.21
C ARG A 101 -2.49 7.85 -6.63
N LEU A 102 -3.57 7.80 -7.41
CA LEU A 102 -4.36 8.98 -7.79
C LEU A 102 -5.14 9.56 -6.60
N PHE A 103 -5.20 8.86 -5.47
CA PHE A 103 -5.83 9.34 -4.25
C PHE A 103 -4.86 10.01 -3.28
N ALA A 104 -3.56 10.08 -3.59
CA ALA A 104 -2.55 10.52 -2.63
C ALA A 104 -2.81 11.93 -2.07
N ASP A 105 -3.41 12.83 -2.86
CA ASP A 105 -3.81 14.18 -2.46
C ASP A 105 -5.10 14.25 -1.62
N LEU A 106 -5.82 13.14 -1.50
CA LEU A 106 -7.08 13.03 -0.75
C LEU A 106 -6.93 12.29 0.59
N ILE A 107 -5.77 11.70 0.86
CA ILE A 107 -5.51 10.94 2.10
C ILE A 107 -4.85 11.86 3.12
N GLU A 108 -5.59 12.19 4.18
CA GLU A 108 -5.15 13.11 5.24
C GLU A 108 -3.94 12.58 6.04
N GLU A 109 -3.78 11.25 6.12
CA GLU A 109 -2.66 10.61 6.80
C GLU A 109 -1.34 10.72 6.02
N LEU A 110 -1.37 11.09 4.74
CA LEU A 110 -0.16 11.29 3.95
C LEU A 110 0.45 12.68 4.22
N PRO A 111 1.79 12.80 4.23
CA PRO A 111 2.46 14.08 4.41
C PRO A 111 2.26 15.00 3.18
N ASN A 112 2.21 16.31 3.43
CA ASN A 112 2.17 17.37 2.40
C ASN A 112 3.50 17.53 1.65
#